data_AF-A0A917THI7-F1
#
_entry.id   AF-A0A917THI7-F1
#
_cell.length_a   1.000
_cell.length_b   1.000
_cell.length_c   1.000
_cell.angle_alpha   90.00
_cell.angle_beta   90.00
_cell.angle_gamma   90.00
#
_symmetry.space_group_name_H-M   'P 1'
#
loop_
_entity.id
_entity.type
_entity.pdbx_description
1 polymer ?
#
loop_
_entity_poly.entity_id
_entity_poly.type
_entity_poly.pdbx_seq_one_letter_code
_entity_poly.pdbx_strand_id
1 'polypeptide(L)'
;MPHKIEALFDYLTTRFDTEPKTNLHIGEAMGFWLYYTALAEEIPVLEAALNTTTDNVLIGLLKEAKKLGTSQMNIIEDFLIKEGVSLSDTSQHKPKSDPNSIPLGVKSTDSEIVNLVSAKVAANIILCSNNIAQSIRSDVGLIWIRFHSEKAIFGMDVKTKMREHGWIKVPPYYYPPGSPNN
;
A
#
# COMPACT_ATOMS: atom_id res chain seq x y z
N MET A 1 1.56 -14.13 13.80
CA MET A 1 0.68 -12.95 13.63
C MET A 1 -0.29 -13.04 12.45
N PRO A 2 0.07 -13.56 11.25
CA PRO A 2 -0.84 -13.57 10.08
C PRO A 2 -2.20 -14.20 10.38
N HIS A 3 -2.17 -15.37 11.02
CA HIS A 3 -3.36 -16.15 11.39
C HIS A 3 -4.39 -15.42 12.28
N LYS A 4 -3.95 -14.42 13.07
CA LYS A 4 -4.86 -13.69 13.96
C LYS A 4 -5.60 -12.57 13.24
N ILE A 5 -4.96 -11.95 12.26
CA ILE A 5 -5.57 -10.90 11.42
C ILE A 5 -6.56 -11.54 10.46
N GLU A 6 -6.18 -12.66 9.84
CA GLU A 6 -7.08 -13.46 8.99
C GLU A 6 -8.32 -13.90 9.77
N ALA A 7 -8.16 -14.51 10.95
CA ALA A 7 -9.29 -14.93 11.78
C ALA A 7 -10.22 -13.77 12.18
N LEU A 8 -9.67 -12.56 12.41
CA LEU A 8 -10.48 -11.38 12.66
C LEU A 8 -11.31 -10.99 11.44
N PHE A 9 -10.72 -10.97 10.24
CA PHE A 9 -11.44 -10.64 9.01
C PHE A 9 -12.46 -11.71 8.63
N ASP A 10 -12.18 -12.99 8.88
CA ASP A 10 -13.14 -14.09 8.69
C ASP A 10 -14.34 -13.92 9.61
N TYR A 11 -14.10 -13.56 10.88
CA TYR A 11 -15.17 -13.25 11.83
C TYR A 11 -16.01 -12.05 11.38
N LEU A 12 -15.37 -10.96 10.94
CA LEU A 12 -16.06 -9.77 10.44
C LEU A 12 -16.90 -10.09 9.20
N THR A 13 -16.36 -10.89 8.28
CA THR A 13 -17.07 -11.34 7.08
C THR A 13 -18.31 -12.14 7.46
N THR A 14 -18.17 -13.13 8.36
CA THR A 14 -19.30 -13.94 8.84
C THR A 14 -20.38 -13.09 9.50
N ARG A 15 -20.00 -11.98 10.17
CA ARG A 15 -20.92 -11.12 10.89
C ARG A 15 -21.64 -10.11 10.01
N PHE A 16 -20.94 -9.52 9.04
CA PHE A 16 -21.41 -8.35 8.31
C PHE A 16 -21.71 -8.62 6.82
N ASP A 17 -21.20 -9.68 6.21
CA ASP A 17 -21.54 -10.08 4.83
C ASP A 17 -22.71 -11.09 4.82
N THR A 18 -23.87 -10.66 5.32
CA THR A 18 -25.08 -11.50 5.41
C THR A 18 -26.18 -11.11 4.42
N GLU A 19 -26.01 -9.98 3.73
CA GLU A 19 -26.98 -9.44 2.79
C GLU A 19 -26.80 -10.00 1.37
N PRO A 20 -27.88 -10.08 0.56
CA PRO A 20 -27.76 -10.41 -0.85
C PRO A 20 -26.87 -9.40 -1.59
N LYS A 21 -25.92 -9.90 -2.37
CA LYS A 21 -24.97 -9.06 -3.12
C LYS A 21 -25.65 -8.44 -4.33
N THR A 22 -25.92 -7.13 -4.25
CA THR A 22 -26.38 -6.32 -5.38
C THR A 22 -25.22 -6.00 -6.33
N ASN A 23 -25.50 -5.45 -7.51
CA ASN A 23 -24.45 -4.96 -8.39
C ASN A 23 -23.67 -3.82 -7.71
N LEU A 24 -22.37 -3.74 -7.98
CA LEU A 24 -21.56 -2.59 -7.57
C LEU A 24 -22.14 -1.29 -8.12
N HIS A 25 -22.20 -0.25 -7.28
CA HIS A 25 -22.41 1.09 -7.84
C HIS A 25 -21.12 1.61 -8.47
N ILE A 26 -21.24 2.64 -9.31
CA ILE A 26 -20.10 3.17 -10.07
C ILE A 26 -18.92 3.62 -9.20
N GLY A 27 -19.19 4.10 -7.99
CA GLY A 27 -18.18 4.50 -7.01
C GLY A 27 -17.38 3.31 -6.49
N GLU A 28 -18.03 2.20 -6.12
CA GLU A 28 -17.34 0.97 -5.68
C GLU A 28 -16.49 0.37 -6.80
N ALA A 29 -17.07 0.26 -8.01
CA ALA A 29 -16.36 -0.26 -9.16
C ALA A 29 -15.14 0.60 -9.50
N MET A 30 -15.31 1.93 -9.56
CA MET A 30 -14.22 2.87 -9.84
C MET A 30 -13.15 2.85 -8.74
N GLY A 31 -13.56 2.73 -7.47
CA GLY A 31 -12.65 2.64 -6.33
C GLY A 31 -11.67 1.47 -6.46
N PHE A 32 -12.20 0.27 -6.73
CA PHE A 32 -11.38 -0.92 -6.93
C PHE A 32 -10.53 -0.81 -8.18
N TRP A 33 -11.10 -0.34 -9.28
CA TRP A 33 -10.39 -0.18 -10.54
C TRP A 33 -9.18 0.77 -10.40
N LEU A 34 -9.36 1.91 -9.73
CA LEU A 34 -8.29 2.86 -9.45
C LEU A 34 -7.21 2.24 -8.56
N TYR A 35 -7.60 1.53 -7.51
CA TYR A 35 -6.62 0.94 -6.59
C TYR A 35 -5.84 -0.22 -7.20
N TYR A 36 -6.51 -1.08 -7.98
CA TYR A 36 -5.85 -2.09 -8.80
C TYR A 36 -4.79 -1.45 -9.70
N THR A 37 -5.16 -0.39 -10.42
CA THR A 37 -4.23 0.35 -11.31
C THR A 37 -3.05 0.92 -10.51
N ALA A 38 -3.31 1.51 -9.35
CA ALA A 38 -2.26 2.06 -8.50
C ALA A 38 -1.26 0.98 -8.05
N LEU A 39 -1.73 -0.22 -7.70
CA LEU A 39 -0.89 -1.35 -7.31
C LEU A 39 -0.14 -1.95 -8.50
N ALA A 40 -0.78 -2.08 -9.65
CA ALA A 40 -0.16 -2.56 -10.88
C ALA A 40 1.00 -1.66 -11.33
N GLU A 41 0.89 -0.35 -11.14
CA GLU A 41 1.98 0.61 -11.38
C GLU A 41 3.00 0.65 -10.23
N GLU A 42 2.60 0.30 -9.00
CA GLU A 42 3.50 0.26 -7.84
C GLU A 42 4.51 -0.89 -7.93
N ILE A 43 4.10 -2.08 -8.34
CA ILE A 43 4.95 -3.28 -8.31
C ILE A 43 6.22 -3.12 -9.17
N PRO A 44 6.16 -2.71 -10.45
CA PRO A 44 7.36 -2.51 -11.26
C PRO A 44 8.26 -1.38 -10.75
N VAL A 45 7.69 -0.35 -10.12
CA VAL A 45 8.46 0.72 -9.47
C VAL A 45 9.24 0.17 -8.27
N LEU A 46 8.63 -0.70 -7.46
CA LEU A 46 9.32 -1.37 -6.35
C LEU A 46 10.41 -2.31 -6.84
N GLU A 47 10.22 -2.99 -7.97
CA GLU A 47 11.27 -3.80 -8.61
C GLU A 47 12.44 -2.95 -9.10
N ALA A 48 12.16 -1.79 -9.71
CA ALA A 48 13.20 -0.84 -10.08
C ALA A 48 13.98 -0.35 -8.85
N ALA A 49 13.27 -0.03 -7.75
CA ALA A 49 13.91 0.33 -6.49
C ALA A 49 14.78 -0.79 -5.92
N LEU A 50 14.33 -2.06 -5.95
CA LEU A 50 15.10 -3.23 -5.52
C LEU A 50 16.37 -3.44 -6.34
N ASN A 51 16.32 -3.09 -7.61
CA ASN A 51 17.47 -3.09 -8.51
C ASN A 51 18.40 -1.88 -8.30
N THR A 52 17.99 -0.87 -7.52
CA THR A 52 18.71 0.40 -7.36
C THR A 52 19.48 0.50 -6.06
N THR A 53 18.90 0.01 -4.96
CA THR A 53 19.51 0.11 -3.63
C THR A 53 20.39 -1.10 -3.29
N THR A 54 21.40 -0.88 -2.45
CA THR A 54 22.18 -1.92 -1.78
C THR A 54 21.95 -1.94 -0.27
N ASP A 55 21.12 -1.04 0.26
CA ASP A 55 20.81 -0.96 1.69
C ASP A 55 19.88 -2.11 2.10
N ASN A 56 20.34 -2.94 3.04
CA ASN A 56 19.61 -4.15 3.43
C ASN A 56 18.27 -3.86 4.11
N VAL A 57 18.15 -2.74 4.82
CA VAL A 57 16.90 -2.36 5.50
C VAL A 57 15.89 -1.87 4.49
N LEU A 58 16.32 -1.06 3.53
CA LEU A 58 15.48 -0.61 2.43
C LEU A 58 15.05 -1.78 1.53
N ILE A 59 15.96 -2.71 1.21
CA ILE A 59 15.63 -3.95 0.48
C ILE A 59 14.54 -4.74 1.22
N GLY A 60 14.64 -4.85 2.55
CA GLY A 60 13.64 -5.51 3.39
C GLY A 60 12.26 -4.84 3.24
N LEU A 61 12.20 -3.52 3.38
CA LEU A 61 10.98 -2.74 3.19
C LEU A 61 10.37 -2.89 1.80
N LEU A 62 11.19 -2.82 0.75
CA LEU A 62 10.73 -2.92 -0.63
C LEU A 62 10.16 -4.31 -0.95
N LYS A 63 10.77 -5.37 -0.42
CA LYS A 63 10.25 -6.74 -0.56
C LYS A 63 8.91 -6.91 0.13
N GLU A 64 8.76 -6.34 1.33
CA GLU A 64 7.50 -6.37 2.08
C GLU A 64 6.42 -5.55 1.37
N ALA A 65 6.73 -4.34 0.92
CA ALA A 65 5.83 -3.50 0.13
C ALA A 65 5.34 -4.23 -1.12
N LYS A 66 6.27 -4.86 -1.88
CA LYS A 66 5.94 -5.60 -3.10
C LYS A 66 5.05 -6.79 -2.78
N LYS A 67 5.40 -7.59 -1.76
CA LYS A 67 4.60 -8.74 -1.33
C LYS A 67 3.16 -8.31 -0.97
N LEU A 68 3.02 -7.25 -0.18
CA LEU A 68 1.71 -6.74 0.21
C LEU A 68 0.93 -6.19 -0.99
N GLY A 69 1.56 -5.39 -1.84
CA GLY A 69 0.96 -4.84 -3.05
C GLY A 69 0.46 -5.93 -4.01
N THR A 70 1.28 -6.95 -4.28
CA THR A 70 0.87 -8.10 -5.10
C THR A 70 -0.29 -8.87 -4.47
N SER A 71 -0.27 -9.09 -3.16
CA SER A 71 -1.37 -9.80 -2.48
C SER A 71 -2.69 -9.06 -2.62
N GLN A 72 -2.71 -7.73 -2.41
CA GLN A 72 -3.93 -6.93 -2.54
C GLN A 72 -4.38 -6.83 -4.00
N MET A 73 -3.45 -6.66 -4.94
CA MET A 73 -3.74 -6.60 -6.37
C MET A 73 -4.46 -7.85 -6.85
N ASN A 74 -3.97 -9.04 -6.48
CA ASN A 74 -4.59 -10.31 -6.87
C ASN A 74 -6.01 -10.47 -6.29
N ILE A 75 -6.24 -10.05 -5.05
CA ILE A 75 -7.58 -10.09 -4.44
C ILE A 75 -8.54 -9.18 -5.22
N ILE A 76 -8.09 -7.99 -5.63
CA ILE A 76 -8.91 -7.05 -6.40
C ILE A 76 -9.14 -7.58 -7.82
N GLU A 77 -8.14 -8.18 -8.44
CA GLU A 77 -8.24 -8.81 -9.76
C GLU A 77 -9.37 -9.86 -9.78
N ASP A 78 -9.30 -10.81 -8.86
CA ASP A 78 -10.32 -11.85 -8.70
C ASP A 78 -11.71 -11.25 -8.46
N PHE A 79 -11.78 -10.20 -7.63
CA PHE A 79 -13.02 -9.51 -7.32
C PHE A 79 -13.62 -8.80 -8.54
N LEU A 80 -12.84 -8.00 -9.25
CA LEU A 80 -13.31 -7.24 -10.41
C LEU A 80 -13.72 -8.16 -11.57
N ILE A 81 -12.95 -9.22 -11.84
CA ILE A 81 -13.31 -10.22 -12.86
C ILE A 81 -14.66 -10.85 -12.52
N LYS A 82 -14.87 -11.25 -11.25
CA LYS A 82 -16.12 -11.85 -10.80
C LYS A 82 -17.32 -10.90 -10.91
N GLU A 83 -17.11 -9.62 -10.67
CA GLU A 83 -18.13 -8.57 -10.79
C GLU A 83 -18.30 -8.06 -12.24
N GLY A 84 -17.56 -8.62 -13.21
CA GLY A 84 -17.67 -8.28 -14.63
C GLY A 84 -17.05 -6.93 -15.01
N VAL A 85 -16.14 -6.42 -14.19
CA VAL A 85 -15.42 -5.16 -14.42
C VAL A 85 -14.08 -5.45 -15.09
N SER A 86 -13.82 -4.80 -16.23
CA SER A 86 -12.54 -4.91 -16.94
C SER A 86 -11.41 -4.29 -16.12
N LEU A 87 -10.26 -4.96 -16.10
CA LEU A 87 -9.04 -4.48 -15.46
C LEU A 87 -8.37 -3.39 -16.31
N SER A 88 -7.48 -2.61 -15.70
CA SER A 88 -6.58 -1.72 -16.42
C SER A 88 -5.37 -2.47 -17.00
N ASP A 89 -4.72 -1.86 -17.99
CA ASP A 89 -3.42 -2.32 -18.48
C ASP A 89 -2.37 -2.24 -17.37
N THR A 90 -1.47 -3.21 -17.31
CA THR A 90 -0.42 -3.29 -16.30
C THR A 90 0.96 -2.99 -16.87
N SER A 91 1.75 -2.24 -16.11
CA SER A 91 3.16 -2.04 -16.43
C SER A 91 3.97 -3.33 -16.38
N GLN A 92 4.92 -3.47 -17.29
CA GLN A 92 5.78 -4.65 -17.37
C GLN A 92 6.76 -4.74 -16.19
N HIS A 93 6.94 -5.96 -15.68
CA HIS A 93 7.92 -6.29 -14.66
C HIS A 93 9.35 -5.91 -15.08
N LYS A 94 10.18 -5.58 -14.09
CA LYS A 94 11.58 -5.21 -14.32
C LYS A 94 12.50 -6.44 -14.24
N PRO A 95 13.41 -6.64 -15.21
CA PRO A 95 14.43 -7.67 -15.10
C PRO A 95 15.38 -7.36 -13.94
N LYS A 96 16.03 -8.38 -13.39
CA LYS A 96 17.07 -8.19 -12.36
C LYS A 96 18.26 -7.44 -12.96
N SER A 97 18.84 -6.53 -12.19
CA SER A 97 20.07 -5.81 -12.58
C SER A 97 20.99 -5.59 -11.38
N ASP A 98 22.27 -5.32 -11.63
CA ASP A 98 23.26 -5.01 -10.60
C ASP A 98 23.12 -3.53 -10.15
N PRO A 99 22.79 -3.27 -8.87
CA PRO A 99 22.66 -1.91 -8.34
C PRO A 99 23.94 -1.07 -8.42
N ASN A 100 25.11 -1.71 -8.49
CA ASN A 100 26.40 -1.00 -8.57
C ASN A 100 26.73 -0.53 -9.99
N SER A 101 26.06 -1.07 -10.99
CA SER A 101 26.27 -0.75 -12.40
C SER A 101 25.38 0.39 -12.91
N ILE A 102 24.53 0.98 -12.06
CA ILE A 102 23.63 2.08 -12.43
C ILE A 102 24.44 3.39 -12.51
N PRO A 103 24.35 4.15 -13.63
CA PRO A 103 25.01 5.45 -13.72
C PRO A 103 24.54 6.42 -12.62
N LEU A 104 25.48 7.05 -11.92
CA LEU A 104 25.18 7.87 -10.74
C LEU A 104 24.20 9.03 -11.01
N GLY A 105 24.19 9.58 -12.23
CA GLY A 105 23.27 10.66 -12.60
C GLY A 105 21.80 10.24 -12.73
N VAL A 106 21.50 8.94 -12.76
CA VAL A 106 20.13 8.39 -12.81
C VAL A 106 19.81 7.46 -11.65
N LYS A 107 20.79 7.20 -10.77
CA LYS A 107 20.63 6.32 -9.61
C LYS A 107 19.87 7.06 -8.52
N SER A 108 18.63 6.67 -8.26
CA SER A 108 17.89 7.19 -7.11
C SER A 108 18.59 6.85 -5.81
N THR A 109 18.65 7.82 -4.91
CA THR A 109 19.19 7.65 -3.56
C THR A 109 18.21 6.85 -2.69
N ASP A 110 18.74 6.20 -1.65
CA ASP A 110 17.91 5.43 -0.70
C ASP A 110 16.85 6.31 -0.03
N SER A 111 17.18 7.57 0.25
CA SER A 111 16.23 8.56 0.80
C SER A 111 15.12 8.90 -0.18
N GLU A 112 15.41 9.09 -1.47
CA GLU A 112 14.37 9.34 -2.48
C GLU A 112 13.44 8.13 -2.63
N ILE A 113 14.00 6.93 -2.67
CA ILE A 113 13.24 5.67 -2.79
C ILE A 113 12.30 5.52 -1.59
N VAL A 114 12.81 5.61 -0.35
CA VAL A 114 11.97 5.38 0.83
C VAL A 114 10.93 6.49 1.03
N ASN A 115 11.25 7.73 0.65
CA ASN A 115 10.28 8.83 0.67
C ASN A 115 9.14 8.57 -0.33
N LEU A 116 9.44 8.07 -1.52
CA LEU A 116 8.43 7.67 -2.51
C LEU A 116 7.54 6.55 -1.97
N VAL A 117 8.13 5.51 -1.38
CA VAL A 117 7.39 4.40 -0.75
C VAL A 117 6.47 4.94 0.36
N SER A 118 6.99 5.79 1.24
CA SER A 118 6.22 6.39 2.34
C SER A 118 5.03 7.22 1.84
N ALA A 119 5.24 8.05 0.81
CA ALA A 119 4.18 8.84 0.19
C ALA A 119 3.10 7.95 -0.44
N LYS A 120 3.51 6.86 -1.10
CA LYS A 120 2.58 5.92 -1.75
C LYS A 120 1.76 5.13 -0.74
N VAL A 121 2.38 4.68 0.37
CA VAL A 121 1.65 4.05 1.48
C VAL A 121 0.62 5.00 2.07
N ALA A 122 0.96 6.27 2.29
CA ALA A 122 0.02 7.27 2.79
C ALA A 122 -1.17 7.48 1.81
N ALA A 123 -0.89 7.59 0.51
CA ALA A 123 -1.93 7.73 -0.51
C ALA A 123 -2.87 6.51 -0.54
N ASN A 124 -2.33 5.30 -0.46
CA ASN A 124 -3.11 4.07 -0.41
C ASN A 124 -4.01 4.00 0.84
N ILE A 125 -3.50 4.38 2.01
CA ILE A 125 -4.30 4.45 3.25
C ILE A 125 -5.50 5.38 3.05
N ILE A 126 -5.27 6.59 2.56
CA ILE A 126 -6.33 7.58 2.31
C ILE A 126 -7.36 7.05 1.32
N LEU A 127 -6.90 6.45 0.22
CA LEU A 127 -7.79 5.87 -0.78
C LEU A 127 -8.66 4.76 -0.20
N CYS A 128 -8.09 3.85 0.60
CA CYS A 128 -8.86 2.83 1.29
C CYS A 128 -9.88 3.47 2.24
N SER A 129 -9.49 4.47 3.05
CA SER A 129 -10.43 5.16 3.96
C SER A 129 -11.62 5.77 3.22
N ASN A 130 -11.36 6.44 2.09
CA ASN A 130 -12.42 7.02 1.26
C ASN A 130 -13.38 5.96 0.73
N ASN A 131 -12.85 4.82 0.27
CA ASN A 131 -13.68 3.76 -0.27
C ASN A 131 -14.45 3.00 0.82
N ILE A 132 -13.89 2.82 2.03
CA ILE A 132 -14.64 2.30 3.19
C ILE A 132 -15.90 3.16 3.41
N ALA A 133 -15.76 4.48 3.41
CA ALA A 133 -16.87 5.41 3.67
C ALA A 133 -17.89 5.48 2.54
N GLN A 134 -17.49 5.17 1.31
CA GLN A 134 -18.36 5.21 0.12
C GLN A 134 -19.01 3.87 -0.20
N SER A 135 -18.55 2.77 0.40
CA SER A 135 -19.07 1.44 0.16
C SER A 135 -20.49 1.30 0.71
N ILE A 136 -21.39 0.78 -0.11
CA ILE A 136 -22.75 0.41 0.31
C ILE A 136 -22.83 -1.09 0.59
N ARG A 137 -22.16 -1.91 -0.24
CA ARG A 137 -22.06 -3.34 -0.01
C ARG A 137 -21.11 -3.64 1.15
N SER A 138 -21.55 -4.48 2.08
CA SER A 138 -20.76 -4.83 3.26
C SER A 138 -19.49 -5.61 2.92
N ASP A 139 -19.52 -6.51 1.93
CA ASP A 139 -18.33 -7.25 1.48
C ASP A 139 -17.26 -6.33 0.88
N VAL A 140 -17.69 -5.34 0.08
CA VAL A 140 -16.81 -4.30 -0.46
C VAL A 140 -16.15 -3.49 0.66
N GLY A 141 -16.94 -3.00 1.61
CA GLY A 141 -16.42 -2.27 2.76
C GLY A 141 -15.40 -3.09 3.57
N LEU A 142 -15.66 -4.39 3.76
CA LEU A 142 -14.75 -5.29 4.48
C LEU A 142 -13.42 -5.51 3.75
N ILE A 143 -13.43 -5.65 2.42
CA ILE A 143 -12.21 -5.73 1.61
C ILE A 143 -11.36 -4.46 1.83
N TRP A 144 -11.97 -3.28 1.80
CA TRP A 144 -11.25 -2.03 2.04
C TRP A 144 -10.72 -1.88 3.46
N ILE A 145 -11.48 -2.30 4.48
CA ILE A 145 -11.01 -2.30 5.88
C ILE A 145 -9.78 -3.19 6.02
N ARG A 146 -9.77 -4.35 5.36
CA ARG A 146 -8.59 -5.23 5.32
C ARG A 146 -7.40 -4.53 4.71
N PHE A 147 -7.54 -3.98 3.51
CA PHE A 147 -6.42 -3.32 2.82
C PHE A 147 -5.89 -2.11 3.58
N HIS A 148 -6.79 -1.30 4.13
CA HIS A 148 -6.46 -0.17 4.99
C HIS A 148 -5.63 -0.63 6.20
N SER A 149 -6.08 -1.67 6.90
CA SER A 149 -5.42 -2.16 8.11
C SER A 149 -4.01 -2.67 7.81
N GLU A 150 -3.87 -3.47 6.75
CA GLU A 150 -2.57 -3.99 6.31
C GLU A 150 -1.61 -2.85 5.92
N LYS A 151 -2.06 -1.86 5.13
CA LYS A 151 -1.24 -0.71 4.72
C LYS A 151 -0.92 0.22 5.90
N ALA A 152 -1.84 0.41 6.85
CA ALA A 152 -1.62 1.21 8.04
C ALA A 152 -0.53 0.59 8.94
N ILE A 153 -0.59 -0.73 9.16
CA ILE A 153 0.44 -1.47 9.91
C ILE A 153 1.80 -1.35 9.20
N PHE A 154 1.84 -1.59 7.89
CA PHE A 154 3.06 -1.44 7.10
C PHE A 154 3.62 0.00 7.15
N GLY A 155 2.75 1.01 7.09
CA GLY A 155 3.14 2.41 7.20
C GLY A 155 3.79 2.77 8.54
N MET A 156 3.43 2.09 9.63
CA MET A 156 4.10 2.25 10.93
C MET A 156 5.52 1.67 10.92
N ASP A 157 5.73 0.53 10.26
CA ASP A 157 7.06 -0.07 10.10
C ASP A 157 7.96 0.80 9.21
N VAL A 158 7.44 1.30 8.09
CA VAL A 158 8.13 2.27 7.21
C VAL A 158 8.60 3.49 8.01
N LYS A 159 7.71 4.13 8.77
CA LYS A 159 8.06 5.30 9.59
C LYS A 159 9.13 4.99 10.64
N THR A 160 9.05 3.83 11.27
CA THR A 160 10.00 3.39 12.30
C THR A 160 11.40 3.24 11.70
N LYS A 161 11.52 2.50 10.59
CA LYS A 161 12.79 2.30 9.89
C LYS A 161 13.36 3.61 9.32
N MET A 162 12.51 4.48 8.74
CA MET A 162 12.92 5.80 8.27
C MET A 162 13.50 6.66 9.40
N ARG A 163 12.94 6.59 10.61
CA ARG A 163 13.48 7.30 11.78
C ARG A 163 14.84 6.73 12.23
N GLU A 164 14.93 5.42 12.33
CA GLU A 164 16.17 4.73 12.75
C GLU A 164 17.35 4.97 11.79
N HIS A 165 17.07 5.16 10.50
CA HIS A 165 18.07 5.33 9.45
C HIS A 165 18.29 6.80 9.03
N GLY A 166 17.64 7.75 9.69
CA GLY A 166 17.79 9.18 9.38
C GLY A 166 17.20 9.62 8.04
N TRP A 167 16.33 8.80 7.42
CA TRP A 167 15.65 9.15 6.17
C TRP A 167 14.43 10.03 6.37
N ILE A 168 13.84 10.00 7.57
CA ILE A 168 12.63 10.76 7.87
C ILE A 168 12.91 12.26 7.91
N LYS A 169 12.16 13.03 7.13
CA LYS A 169 12.15 14.48 7.21
C LYS A 169 11.27 14.91 8.38
N VAL A 170 11.90 15.19 9.51
CA VAL A 170 11.19 15.69 10.70
C VAL A 170 10.81 17.16 10.47
N PRO A 171 9.51 17.53 10.54
CA PRO A 171 9.11 18.93 10.44
C PRO A 171 9.59 19.71 11.68
N PRO A 172 9.63 21.05 11.63
CA PRO A 172 9.93 21.87 12.80
C PRO A 172 9.05 21.49 13.99
N TYR A 173 9.65 21.37 15.17
CA TYR A 173 8.90 21.10 16.39
C TYR A 173 8.01 22.30 16.72
N TYR A 174 6.78 22.01 17.14
CA TYR A 174 5.88 23.03 17.65
C TYR A 174 6.24 23.33 19.11
N TYR A 175 6.60 24.59 19.39
CA TYR A 175 6.94 25.07 20.73
C TYR A 175 5.78 25.92 21.28
N PRO A 176 4.91 25.36 22.13
CA PRO A 176 3.80 26.13 22.69
C PRO A 176 4.33 27.19 23.69
N PRO A 177 3.85 28.44 23.63
CA PRO A 177 4.17 29.44 24.64
C PRO A 177 3.83 28.96 26.05
N GLY A 178 4.78 29.04 26.98
CA GLY A 178 4.60 28.59 28.36
C GLY A 178 4.69 27.08 28.58
N SER A 179 5.29 26.32 27.65
CA SER A 179 5.52 24.87 27.84
C SER A 179 6.25 24.62 29.16
N PRO A 180 5.71 23.74 30.03
CA PRO A 180 6.29 23.50 31.36
C PRO A 180 7.65 22.80 31.31
N ASN A 181 8.01 22.20 30.17
CA ASN A 181 9.29 21.53 29.96
C ASN A 181 9.78 21.84 28.54
N ASN A 182 10.93 22.51 28.44
CA ASN A 182 11.83 22.37 27.30
C ASN A 182 12.89 21.34 27.65
#